data_AF-A0AAU3JZK0-F1
#
_entry.id   AF-A0AAU3JZK0-F1
#
_cell.length_a   1.000
_cell.length_b   1.000
_cell.length_c   1.000
_cell.angle_alpha   90.00
_cell.angle_beta   90.00
_cell.angle_gamma   90.00
#
_symmetry.space_group_name_H-M   'P 1'
#
loop_
_entity.id
_entity.type
_entity.pdbx_description
1 polymer ?
#
loop_
_entity_poly.entity_id
_entity_poly.type
_entity_poly.pdbx_seq_one_letter_code
_entity_poly.pdbx_strand_id
1 'polypeptide(L)'
;MVADKRWREPFGTVALAEGFRSERIRATGKGEAFVIATGLPVSHRSKSASMSGYTFAVEYVDARWPELGGNSRKNTAKTLTAVSIALLRAQPTQFAPVAVRTALREWVFNATRRADAPRDVVTILRWVERNSLPVSAWEEEERVDEVL
;
A
#
# COMPACT_ATOMS: atom_id res chain seq x y z
N MET A 1 23.35 12.38 3.91
CA MET A 1 22.38 13.08 4.76
C MET A 1 21.31 13.61 3.84
N VAL A 2 20.04 13.50 4.21
CA VAL A 2 18.91 14.03 3.42
C VAL A 2 18.06 14.83 4.40
N ALA A 3 17.82 16.11 4.10
CA ALA A 3 17.12 17.04 4.99
C ALA A 3 17.64 16.98 6.45
N ASP A 4 18.96 17.12 6.62
CA ASP A 4 19.67 17.09 7.92
C ASP A 4 19.59 15.76 8.72
N LYS A 5 18.90 14.73 8.19
CA LYS A 5 18.85 13.40 8.78
C LYS A 5 19.94 12.47 8.23
N ARG A 6 20.68 11.80 9.12
CA ARG A 6 21.67 10.78 8.76
C ARG A 6 21.01 9.40 8.66
N TRP A 7 21.15 8.78 7.49
CA TRP A 7 20.67 7.42 7.21
C TRP A 7 21.85 6.45 7.19
N ARG A 8 21.70 5.29 7.84
CA ARG A 8 22.67 4.20 7.86
C ARG A 8 21.94 2.88 7.65
N GLU A 9 22.53 1.99 6.87
CA GLU A 9 22.00 0.65 6.60
C GLU A 9 23.16 -0.36 6.72
N PRO A 10 23.02 -1.41 7.55
CA PRO A 10 24.03 -2.45 7.65
C PRO A 10 23.92 -3.42 6.46
N PHE A 11 25.05 -3.86 5.93
CA PHE A 11 25.12 -4.83 4.82
C PHE A 11 25.85 -6.10 5.25
N GLY A 12 25.44 -7.24 4.71
CA GLY A 12 26.07 -8.53 5.02
C GLY A 12 27.51 -8.67 4.50
N THR A 13 27.91 -7.89 3.49
CA THR A 13 29.28 -7.89 2.94
C THR A 13 29.72 -6.48 2.55
N VAL A 14 31.04 -6.28 2.51
CA VAL A 14 31.65 -5.01 2.07
C VAL A 14 31.27 -4.70 0.61
N ALA A 15 31.27 -5.72 -0.26
CA ALA A 15 30.91 -5.55 -1.68
C ALA A 15 29.48 -5.01 -1.87
N LEU A 16 28.52 -5.48 -1.07
CA LEU A 16 27.15 -4.97 -1.10
C LEU A 16 27.08 -3.51 -0.64
N ALA A 17 27.82 -3.16 0.42
CA ALA A 17 27.90 -1.78 0.92
C ALA A 17 28.53 -0.82 -0.10
N GLU A 18 29.58 -1.26 -0.80
CA GLU A 18 30.26 -0.47 -1.82
C GLU A 18 29.40 -0.28 -3.08
N GLY A 19 28.70 -1.33 -3.52
CA GLY A 19 27.73 -1.25 -4.60
C GLY A 19 26.64 -0.22 -4.29
N PHE A 20 26.02 -0.34 -3.11
CA PHE A 20 24.99 0.59 -2.67
C PHE A 20 25.49 2.04 -2.50
N ARG A 21 26.71 2.22 -1.98
CA ARG A 21 27.35 3.55 -1.90
C ARG A 21 27.55 4.15 -3.29
N SER A 22 28.00 3.34 -4.25
CA SER A 22 28.25 3.77 -5.63
C SER A 22 26.97 4.21 -6.33
N GLU A 23 25.87 3.47 -6.12
CA GLU A 23 24.54 3.84 -6.62
C GLU A 23 24.07 5.20 -6.06
N ARG A 24 24.22 5.42 -4.75
CA ARG A 24 23.87 6.71 -4.14
C ARG A 24 24.70 7.87 -4.66
N ILE A 25 26.01 7.69 -4.82
CA ILE A 25 26.89 8.72 -5.38
C ILE A 25 26.46 9.04 -6.82
N ARG A 26 26.12 8.02 -7.61
CA ARG A 26 25.65 8.19 -8.98
C ARG A 26 24.31 8.94 -9.05
N ALA A 27 23.37 8.64 -8.15
CA ALA A 27 22.09 9.34 -8.06
C ALA A 27 22.29 10.83 -7.73
N THR A 28 23.18 11.15 -6.78
CA THR A 28 23.56 12.54 -6.47
C THR A 28 24.17 13.24 -7.68
N GLY A 29 25.10 12.60 -8.39
CA GLY A 29 25.74 13.16 -9.58
C GLY A 29 24.76 13.45 -10.73
N LYS A 30 23.64 12.72 -10.80
CA LYS A 30 22.55 12.95 -11.75
C LYS A 30 21.57 14.04 -11.32
N GLY A 31 21.70 14.60 -10.12
CA GLY A 31 20.73 15.55 -9.57
C GLY A 31 19.39 14.90 -9.21
N GLU A 32 19.38 13.60 -8.93
CA GLU A 32 18.15 12.90 -8.58
C GLU A 32 17.64 13.30 -7.20
N ALA A 33 16.32 13.45 -7.05
CA ALA A 33 15.70 13.72 -5.76
C ALA A 33 15.80 12.50 -4.82
N PHE A 34 15.84 12.78 -3.51
CA PHE A 34 15.87 11.77 -2.46
C PHE A 34 14.60 11.84 -1.62
N VAL A 35 14.09 10.68 -1.21
CA VAL A 35 12.93 10.58 -0.32
C VAL A 35 13.39 10.88 1.11
N ILE A 36 12.76 11.86 1.76
CA ILE A 36 13.14 12.30 3.11
C ILE A 36 12.96 11.16 4.13
N ALA A 37 11.87 10.40 3.99
CA ALA A 37 11.48 9.32 4.89
C ALA A 37 12.44 8.12 4.89
N THR A 38 13.22 7.89 3.83
CA THR A 38 14.13 6.73 3.74
C THR A 38 15.59 7.11 3.45
N GLY A 39 15.83 8.33 2.97
CA GLY A 39 17.15 8.79 2.55
C GLY A 39 17.67 8.15 1.27
N LEU A 40 16.79 7.47 0.51
CA LEU A 40 17.09 6.79 -0.74
C LEU A 40 16.73 7.65 -1.96
N PRO A 41 17.39 7.43 -3.12
CA PRO A 41 16.99 8.05 -4.38
C PRO A 41 15.57 7.66 -4.80
N VAL A 42 14.86 8.52 -5.52
CA VAL A 42 13.49 8.22 -6.01
C VAL A 42 13.46 6.99 -6.93
N SER A 43 14.53 6.70 -7.66
CA SER A 43 14.68 5.52 -8.52
C SER A 43 14.76 4.19 -7.76
N HIS A 44 15.09 4.21 -6.46
CA HIS A 44 15.02 3.03 -5.61
C HIS A 44 13.60 2.66 -5.22
N ARG A 45 12.63 3.56 -5.46
CA ARG A 45 11.23 3.26 -5.21
C ARG A 45 10.77 2.18 -6.20
N SER A 46 10.15 1.12 -5.70
CA SER A 46 9.60 0.07 -6.56
C SER A 46 8.56 0.67 -7.53
N LYS A 47 8.45 0.12 -8.74
CA LYS A 47 7.40 0.54 -9.70
C LYS A 47 5.99 0.39 -9.11
N SER A 48 5.81 -0.57 -8.20
CA SER A 48 4.55 -0.82 -7.50
C SER A 48 4.24 0.23 -6.43
N ALA A 49 5.23 0.98 -5.95
CA ALA A 49 5.02 1.95 -4.89
C ALA A 49 4.18 3.17 -5.33
N SER A 50 4.07 3.45 -6.64
CA SER A 50 3.16 4.46 -7.17
C SER A 50 1.74 3.94 -7.44
N MET A 51 1.54 2.62 -7.37
CA MET A 51 0.24 1.99 -7.55
C MET A 51 -0.70 2.40 -6.42
N SER A 52 -1.98 2.61 -6.73
CA SER A 52 -3.01 2.82 -5.71
C SER A 52 -3.08 1.61 -4.78
N GLY A 53 -3.09 1.83 -3.46
CA GLY A 53 -3.22 0.77 -2.47
C GLY A 53 -4.50 -0.05 -2.66
N TYR A 54 -5.58 0.59 -3.13
CA TYR A 54 -6.82 -0.08 -3.51
C TYR A 54 -6.61 -1.08 -4.66
N THR A 55 -5.99 -0.64 -5.75
CA THR A 55 -5.74 -1.51 -6.92
C THR A 55 -4.81 -2.65 -6.53
N PHE A 56 -3.76 -2.37 -5.74
CA PHE A 56 -2.86 -3.40 -5.23
C PHE A 56 -3.60 -4.45 -4.39
N ALA A 57 -4.47 -4.03 -3.47
CA ALA A 57 -5.23 -4.94 -2.63
C ALA A 57 -6.20 -5.82 -3.44
N VAL A 58 -6.81 -5.27 -4.50
CA VAL A 58 -7.67 -6.03 -5.42
C VAL A 58 -6.86 -7.09 -6.19
N GLU A 59 -5.76 -6.68 -6.81
CA GLU A 59 -4.88 -7.61 -7.55
C GLU A 59 -4.29 -8.70 -6.64
N TYR A 60 -3.91 -8.34 -5.41
CA TYR A 60 -3.43 -9.30 -4.42
C TYR A 60 -4.51 -10.35 -4.09
N VAL A 61 -5.76 -9.93 -3.87
CA VAL A 61 -6.85 -10.87 -3.63
C VAL A 61 -7.07 -11.75 -4.84
N ASP A 62 -7.09 -11.19 -6.05
CA ASP A 62 -7.35 -11.95 -7.27
C ASP A 62 -6.28 -13.02 -7.52
N ALA A 63 -5.01 -12.67 -7.29
CA ALA A 63 -3.89 -13.61 -7.39
C ALA A 63 -3.99 -14.74 -6.35
N ARG A 64 -4.38 -14.42 -5.11
CA ARG A 64 -4.44 -15.40 -4.01
C ARG A 64 -5.74 -16.20 -3.95
N TRP A 65 -6.82 -15.70 -4.54
CA TRP A 65 -8.16 -16.30 -4.41
C TRP A 65 -8.21 -17.80 -4.73
N PRO A 66 -7.59 -18.30 -5.83
CA PRO A 66 -7.65 -19.72 -6.18
C PRO A 66 -6.90 -20.62 -5.18
N GLU A 67 -5.84 -20.10 -4.57
CA GLU A 67 -4.95 -20.84 -3.66
C GLU A 67 -5.52 -20.94 -2.23
N LEU A 68 -6.36 -19.98 -1.83
CA LEU A 68 -6.86 -19.87 -0.46
C LEU A 68 -8.10 -20.74 -0.21
N GLY A 69 -8.10 -21.47 0.91
CA GLY A 69 -9.30 -22.11 1.45
C GLY A 69 -10.34 -21.09 1.94
N GLY A 70 -11.59 -21.52 2.13
CA GLY A 70 -12.71 -20.63 2.46
C GLY A 70 -12.51 -19.77 3.72
N ASN A 71 -11.94 -20.34 4.79
CA ASN A 71 -11.62 -19.58 6.01
C ASN A 71 -10.49 -18.58 5.78
N SER A 72 -9.46 -18.96 5.03
CA SER A 72 -8.36 -18.06 4.68
C SER A 72 -8.85 -16.88 3.84
N ARG A 73 -9.72 -17.11 2.85
CA ARG A 73 -10.36 -16.03 2.07
C ARG A 73 -11.11 -15.03 2.95
N LYS A 74 -11.90 -15.52 3.93
CA LYS A 74 -12.60 -14.65 4.89
C LYS A 74 -11.64 -13.83 5.75
N ASN A 75 -10.56 -14.46 6.23
CA ASN A 75 -9.56 -13.77 7.05
C ASN A 75 -8.81 -12.71 6.23
N THR A 76 -8.37 -13.06 5.01
CA THR A 76 -7.74 -12.12 4.07
C THR A 76 -8.64 -10.92 3.78
N ALA A 77 -9.92 -11.15 3.48
CA ALA A 77 -10.87 -10.07 3.24
C ALA A 77 -11.06 -9.16 4.48
N LYS A 78 -11.11 -9.75 5.68
CA LYS A 78 -11.20 -9.00 6.94
C LYS A 78 -9.95 -8.12 7.16
N THR A 79 -8.76 -8.69 7.03
CA THR A 79 -7.50 -7.97 7.20
C THR A 79 -7.36 -6.85 6.18
N LEU A 80 -7.58 -7.13 4.90
CA LEU A 80 -7.49 -6.11 3.85
C LEU A 80 -8.53 -5.01 4.00
N THR A 81 -9.70 -5.31 4.58
CA THR A 81 -10.69 -4.28 4.90
C THR A 81 -10.14 -3.28 5.93
N ALA A 82 -9.52 -3.76 7.01
CA ALA A 82 -8.94 -2.89 8.04
C ALA A 82 -7.80 -2.04 7.46
N VAL A 83 -6.87 -2.69 6.76
CA VAL A 83 -5.73 -2.04 6.11
C VAL A 83 -6.20 -0.97 5.10
N SER A 84 -7.17 -1.30 4.24
CA SER A 84 -7.66 -0.35 3.23
C SER A 84 -8.34 0.87 3.82
N ILE A 85 -8.99 0.75 4.98
CA ILE A 85 -9.62 1.88 5.67
C ILE A 85 -8.55 2.78 6.29
N ALA A 86 -7.54 2.20 6.93
CA ALA A 86 -6.44 2.97 7.53
C ALA A 86 -5.64 3.76 6.48
N LEU A 87 -5.58 3.24 5.25
CA LEU A 87 -4.83 3.84 4.15
C LEU A 87 -5.65 4.79 3.26
N LEU A 88 -6.78 5.27 3.78
CA LEU A 88 -7.54 6.33 3.13
C LEU A 88 -6.92 7.69 3.46
N ARG A 89 -6.89 8.57 2.47
CA ARG A 89 -6.51 9.99 2.63
C ARG A 89 -7.42 10.74 3.60
N ALA A 90 -8.68 10.32 3.68
CA ALA A 90 -9.70 10.94 4.50
C ALA A 90 -10.66 9.87 5.02
N GLN A 91 -11.25 10.12 6.20
CA GLN A 91 -12.25 9.22 6.75
C GLN A 91 -13.57 9.30 5.96
N PRO A 92 -14.25 8.17 5.70
CA PRO A 92 -15.49 8.11 4.93
C PRO A 92 -16.72 8.59 5.71
N THR A 93 -16.71 9.83 6.21
CA THR A 93 -17.76 10.40 7.08
C THR A 93 -19.14 10.47 6.42
N GLN A 94 -19.19 10.52 5.09
CA GLN A 94 -20.43 10.54 4.30
C GLN A 94 -21.13 9.18 4.18
N PHE A 95 -20.50 8.09 4.64
CA PHE A 95 -21.06 6.75 4.60
C PHE A 95 -21.14 6.15 6.02
N ALA A 96 -22.12 5.27 6.24
CA ALA A 96 -22.15 4.50 7.48
C ALA A 96 -20.87 3.63 7.58
N PRO A 97 -20.15 3.60 8.73
CA PRO A 97 -18.92 2.82 8.88
C PRO A 97 -19.10 1.32 8.60
N VAL A 98 -20.28 0.79 8.92
CA VAL A 98 -20.65 -0.60 8.61
C VAL A 98 -20.79 -0.81 7.10
N ALA A 99 -21.38 0.14 6.37
CA ALA A 99 -21.55 0.05 4.93
C ALA A 99 -20.21 0.01 4.20
N VAL A 100 -19.23 0.82 4.62
CA VAL A 100 -17.87 0.80 4.04
C VAL A 100 -17.18 -0.54 4.27
N ARG A 101 -17.22 -1.05 5.51
CA ARG A 101 -16.64 -2.37 5.83
C ARG A 101 -17.29 -3.50 5.06
N THR A 102 -18.62 -3.48 4.91
CA THR A 102 -19.37 -4.47 4.13
C THR A 102 -19.05 -4.36 2.64
N ALA A 103 -18.98 -3.15 2.09
CA ALA A 103 -18.61 -2.91 0.70
C ALA A 103 -17.24 -3.52 0.38
N LEU A 104 -16.24 -3.27 1.24
CA LEU A 104 -14.90 -3.83 1.07
C LEU A 104 -14.87 -5.35 1.24
N ARG A 105 -15.39 -5.87 2.36
CA ARG A 105 -15.26 -7.28 2.72
C ARG A 105 -16.07 -8.22 1.84
N GLU A 106 -17.32 -7.86 1.55
CA GLU A 106 -18.25 -8.75 0.84
C GLU A 106 -18.16 -8.62 -0.68
N TRP A 107 -17.65 -7.49 -1.19
CA TRP A 107 -17.64 -7.20 -2.62
C TRP A 107 -16.23 -7.00 -3.18
N VAL A 108 -15.44 -6.05 -2.68
CA VAL A 108 -14.08 -5.80 -3.23
C VAL A 108 -13.17 -7.00 -2.99
N PHE A 109 -13.07 -7.48 -1.76
CA PHE A 109 -12.20 -8.59 -1.39
C PHE A 109 -12.88 -9.95 -1.54
N ASN A 110 -13.92 -10.01 -2.38
CA ASN A 110 -14.57 -11.24 -2.79
C ASN A 110 -14.61 -11.33 -4.31
N ALA A 111 -13.59 -11.96 -4.90
CA ALA A 111 -13.44 -12.05 -6.35
C ALA A 111 -14.67 -12.67 -7.04
N THR A 112 -15.37 -13.59 -6.36
CA THR A 112 -16.57 -14.26 -6.91
C THR A 112 -17.80 -13.36 -6.94
N ARG A 113 -17.97 -12.47 -5.96
CA ARG A 113 -19.18 -11.61 -5.84
C ARG A 113 -18.98 -10.20 -6.39
N ARG A 114 -17.74 -9.77 -6.62
CA ARG A 114 -17.39 -8.39 -6.97
C ARG A 114 -18.18 -7.83 -8.15
N ALA A 115 -18.41 -8.64 -9.18
CA ALA A 115 -19.11 -8.22 -10.40
C ALA A 115 -20.59 -7.87 -10.16
N ASP A 116 -21.21 -8.47 -9.14
CA ASP A 116 -22.64 -8.33 -8.85
C ASP A 116 -22.93 -7.24 -7.80
N ALA A 117 -21.96 -6.36 -7.53
CA ALA A 117 -22.10 -5.32 -6.52
C ALA A 117 -23.26 -4.36 -6.85
N PRO A 118 -24.24 -4.17 -5.93
CA PRO A 118 -25.31 -3.22 -6.15
C PRO A 118 -24.80 -1.78 -6.21
N ARG A 119 -25.61 -0.89 -6.80
CA ARG A 119 -25.18 0.47 -7.18
C ARG A 119 -24.72 1.33 -6.00
N ASP A 120 -25.36 1.15 -4.86
CA ASP A 120 -25.00 1.79 -3.58
C ASP A 120 -23.60 1.36 -3.14
N VAL A 121 -23.28 0.06 -3.21
CA VAL A 121 -21.96 -0.47 -2.92
C VAL A 121 -20.93 0.09 -3.91
N VAL A 122 -21.20 0.07 -5.21
CA VAL A 122 -20.28 0.59 -6.24
C VAL A 122 -19.94 2.06 -5.98
N THR A 123 -20.90 2.85 -5.49
CA THR A 123 -20.70 4.27 -5.15
C THR A 123 -19.70 4.43 -4.01
N ILE A 124 -19.82 3.59 -2.96
CA ILE A 124 -18.87 3.55 -1.85
C ILE A 124 -17.48 3.16 -2.36
N LEU A 125 -17.39 2.10 -3.18
CA LEU A 125 -16.12 1.57 -3.67
C LEU A 125 -15.37 2.56 -4.57
N ARG A 126 -16.08 3.27 -5.46
CA ARG A 126 -15.47 4.34 -6.26
C ARG A 126 -14.96 5.51 -5.42
N TRP A 127 -15.58 5.76 -4.26
CA TRP A 127 -15.06 6.76 -3.34
C TRP A 127 -13.81 6.25 -2.63
N VAL A 128 -13.80 5.01 -2.16
CA VAL A 128 -12.62 4.38 -1.53
C VAL A 128 -11.44 4.38 -2.51
N GLU A 129 -11.64 3.93 -3.74
CA GLU A 129 -10.61 3.89 -4.78
C GLU A 129 -9.94 5.24 -5.01
N ARG A 130 -10.75 6.32 -5.11
CA ARG A 130 -10.25 7.69 -5.29
C ARG A 130 -9.52 8.25 -4.07
N ASN A 131 -9.89 7.80 -2.88
CA ASN A 131 -9.30 8.27 -1.63
C ASN A 131 -8.18 7.36 -1.12
N SER A 132 -7.84 6.30 -1.85
CA SER A 132 -6.75 5.41 -1.46
C SER A 132 -5.39 6.07 -1.65
N LEU A 133 -4.52 5.88 -0.66
CA LEU A 133 -3.12 6.24 -0.76
C LEU A 133 -2.36 5.25 -1.65
N PRO A 134 -1.26 5.68 -2.30
CA PRO A 134 -0.40 4.77 -3.03
C PRO A 134 0.29 3.78 -2.08
N VAL A 135 0.76 2.64 -2.60
CA VAL A 135 1.48 1.61 -1.82
C VAL A 135 2.73 2.17 -1.13
N SER A 136 3.38 3.18 -1.70
CA SER A 136 4.50 3.89 -1.05
C SER A 136 4.15 4.48 0.31
N ALA A 137 2.89 4.87 0.56
CA ALA A 137 2.48 5.40 1.86
C ALA A 137 2.50 4.33 2.97
N TRP A 138 2.62 3.05 2.61
CA TRP A 138 2.73 1.94 3.56
C TRP A 138 4.16 1.81 4.10
N GLU A 139 5.15 2.35 3.40
CA GLU A 139 6.56 2.39 3.82
C GLU A 139 6.84 3.53 4.82
N GLU A 140 5.87 4.42 5.03
CA GLU A 140 5.95 5.49 6.03
C GLU A 140 5.56 4.91 7.41
N GLU A 141 6.58 4.57 8.20
CA GLU A 141 6.54 3.87 9.50
C GLU A 141 5.54 4.46 10.51
N GLU A 142 5.18 5.74 10.40
CA GLU A 142 4.23 6.45 11.27
C GLU A 142 2.78 5.93 11.17
N ARG A 143 2.40 5.23 10.09
CA ARG A 143 1.01 4.80 9.86
C ARG A 143 0.74 3.31 10.08
N VAL A 144 1.78 2.52 10.35
CA VAL A 144 1.63 1.07 10.54
C VAL A 144 1.16 0.73 11.95
N ASP A 145 1.52 1.55 12.95
CA ASP A 145 1.20 1.33 14.37
C ASP A 145 -0.26 1.64 14.75
N GLU A 146 -1.06 2.31 13.91
CA GLU A 146 -2.49 2.53 14.17
C GLU A 146 -3.37 1.31 13.86
N VAL A 147 -2.81 0.24 13.26
CA VAL A 147 -3.58 -0.83 12.60
C VAL A 147 -3.46 -2.20 13.28
N LEU A 148 -2.56 -2.38 14.25
CA LEU A 148 -2.41 -3.61 15.04
C LEU A 148 -3.05 -3.49 16.43
#